data_AF-A0A498GAX6-F1
#
_entry.id   AF-A0A498GAX6-F1
#
_cell.length_a   1.000
_cell.length_b   1.000
_cell.length_c   1.000
_cell.angle_alpha   90.00
_cell.angle_beta   90.00
_cell.angle_gamma   90.00
#
_symmetry.space_group_name_H-M   'P 1'
#
loop_
_entity.id
_entity.type
_entity.pdbx_description
1 polymer ?
#
loop_
_entity_poly.entity_id
_entity_poly.type
_entity_poly.pdbx_seq_one_letter_code
_entity_poly.pdbx_strand_id
1 'polypeptide(L)'
;MRDHYEAAGKVASAAIANGDTIVHSYDTSSNELGHFGLHIESRNTTVRVDADPAAEYLSGSAVTRLTNKDGFSPRNLPKAKAAREVIIEDRDLRDFDGDIHVLEYQDGNDSTEIFDGIRVVCPIYAYNPGFGLQEYREVINNLVFRGRETFDIVADELDIDLTGEKPIEPESDEGSSRTFY
;
A
#
# COMPACT_ATOMS: atom_id res chain seq x y z
N MET A 1 -8.51 18.18 -19.55
CA MET A 1 -8.41 16.75 -19.98
C MET A 1 -7.12 16.48 -20.79
N ARG A 2 -6.82 17.22 -21.87
CA ARG A 2 -5.54 17.07 -22.62
C ARG A 2 -4.29 17.11 -21.73
N ASP A 3 -4.26 18.02 -20.77
CA ASP A 3 -3.10 18.22 -19.89
C ASP A 3 -2.85 17.02 -18.96
N HIS A 4 -3.90 16.26 -18.57
CA HIS A 4 -3.74 15.05 -17.75
C HIS A 4 -3.12 13.90 -18.55
N TYR A 5 -3.49 13.74 -19.83
CA TYR A 5 -2.85 12.74 -20.70
C TYR A 5 -1.39 13.09 -20.97
N GLU A 6 -1.07 14.38 -21.16
CA GLU A 6 0.31 14.83 -21.33
C GLU A 6 1.14 14.62 -20.06
N ALA A 7 0.59 14.99 -18.88
CA ALA A 7 1.22 14.76 -17.59
C ALA A 7 1.44 13.26 -17.31
N ALA A 8 0.44 12.42 -17.56
CA ALA A 8 0.57 10.99 -17.40
C ALA A 8 1.55 10.37 -18.42
N GLY A 9 1.60 10.90 -19.64
CA GLY A 9 2.59 10.52 -20.65
C GLY A 9 4.03 10.81 -20.19
N LYS A 10 4.26 11.93 -19.48
CA LYS A 10 5.56 12.20 -18.84
C LYS A 10 5.90 11.19 -17.75
N VAL A 11 4.95 10.85 -16.89
CA VAL A 11 5.13 9.82 -15.86
C VAL A 11 5.45 8.47 -16.49
N ALA A 12 4.68 8.04 -17.49
CA ALA A 12 4.91 6.81 -18.24
C ALA A 12 6.31 6.78 -18.89
N SER A 13 6.72 7.88 -19.52
CA SER A 13 8.03 8.00 -20.15
C SER A 13 9.16 7.90 -19.11
N ALA A 14 9.00 8.57 -17.96
CA ALA A 14 9.96 8.52 -16.86
C ALA A 14 10.04 7.11 -16.23
N ALA A 15 8.89 6.43 -16.06
CA ALA A 15 8.83 5.05 -15.58
C ALA A 15 9.59 4.08 -16.48
N ILE A 16 9.34 4.14 -17.80
CA ILE A 16 10.05 3.31 -18.79
C ILE A 16 11.55 3.63 -18.77
N ALA A 17 11.93 4.91 -18.71
CA ALA A 17 13.33 5.31 -18.62
C ALA A 17 14.00 4.86 -17.29
N ASN A 18 13.22 4.70 -16.22
CA ASN A 18 13.69 4.14 -14.95
C ASN A 18 13.85 2.61 -14.99
N GLY A 19 13.27 1.94 -15.99
CA GLY A 19 13.20 0.48 -16.06
C GLY A 19 11.99 -0.13 -15.36
N ASP A 20 10.99 0.67 -15.00
CA ASP A 20 9.71 0.21 -14.47
C ASP A 20 8.80 -0.29 -15.60
N THR A 21 7.81 -1.12 -15.25
CA THR A 21 6.87 -1.69 -16.22
C THR A 21 5.50 -1.06 -16.07
N ILE A 22 4.92 -0.57 -17.16
CA ILE A 22 3.51 -0.14 -17.18
C ILE A 22 2.65 -1.38 -17.42
N VAL A 23 1.96 -1.83 -16.38
CA VAL A 23 1.14 -3.05 -16.38
C VAL A 23 -0.21 -2.79 -17.05
N HIS A 24 -0.80 -1.63 -16.77
CA HIS A 24 -2.13 -1.30 -17.25
C HIS A 24 -2.29 0.22 -17.34
N SER A 25 -3.05 0.66 -18.33
CA SER A 25 -3.61 2.01 -18.37
C SER A 25 -5.12 1.88 -18.43
N TYR A 26 -5.84 2.59 -17.59
CA TYR A 26 -7.30 2.54 -17.55
C TYR A 26 -7.91 3.92 -17.72
N ASP A 27 -9.06 3.92 -18.37
CA ASP A 27 -10.00 5.01 -18.38
C ASP A 27 -11.21 4.55 -17.57
N THR A 28 -11.37 5.10 -16.37
CA THR A 28 -12.52 4.79 -15.51
C THR A 28 -13.73 5.52 -16.07
N SER A 29 -14.38 4.87 -17.02
CA SER A 29 -15.61 5.28 -17.70
C SER A 29 -16.86 5.31 -16.79
N SER A 30 -16.70 5.07 -15.48
CA SER A 30 -17.81 5.01 -14.52
C SER A 30 -18.25 6.36 -13.95
N ASN A 31 -17.55 7.47 -14.23
CA ASN A 31 -18.00 8.83 -13.91
C ASN A 31 -17.79 9.74 -15.13
N GLU A 32 -18.74 10.65 -15.39
CA GLU A 32 -18.75 11.61 -16.51
C GLU A 32 -17.53 12.56 -16.56
N LEU A 33 -16.60 12.45 -15.61
CA LEU A 33 -15.41 13.28 -15.45
C LEU A 33 -14.16 12.72 -16.15
N GLY A 34 -14.12 11.43 -16.51
CA GLY A 34 -13.00 10.83 -17.26
C GLY A 34 -11.71 10.72 -16.44
N HIS A 35 -11.74 9.87 -15.40
CA HIS A 35 -10.55 9.56 -14.60
C HIS A 35 -9.63 8.61 -15.38
N PHE A 36 -8.41 9.06 -15.66
CA PHE A 36 -7.36 8.27 -16.32
C PHE A 36 -6.34 7.80 -15.28
N GLY A 37 -5.82 6.58 -15.39
CA GLY A 37 -4.77 6.11 -14.50
C GLY A 37 -3.78 5.14 -15.12
N LEU A 38 -2.61 5.02 -14.47
CA LEU A 38 -1.52 4.11 -14.80
C LEU A 38 -1.27 3.16 -13.64
N HIS A 39 -1.10 1.87 -13.93
CA HIS A 39 -0.49 0.90 -13.03
C HIS A 39 0.97 0.69 -13.44
N ILE A 40 1.88 1.00 -12.52
CA ILE A 40 3.31 0.90 -12.72
C ILE A 40 3.86 -0.12 -11.73
N GLU A 41 4.47 -1.18 -12.25
CA GLU A 41 5.29 -2.08 -11.46
C GLU A 41 6.68 -1.48 -11.31
N SER A 42 7.03 -1.11 -10.08
CA SER A 42 8.36 -0.65 -9.73
C SER A 42 8.97 -1.59 -8.70
N ARG A 43 10.06 -2.26 -9.10
CA ARG A 43 10.71 -3.32 -8.32
C ARG A 43 9.71 -4.42 -7.94
N ASN A 44 9.33 -4.50 -6.66
CA ASN A 44 8.41 -5.51 -6.11
C ASN A 44 7.12 -4.86 -5.57
N THR A 45 6.76 -3.67 -6.07
CA THR A 45 5.59 -2.94 -5.61
C THR A 45 4.83 -2.37 -6.81
N THR A 46 3.51 -2.38 -6.71
CA THR A 46 2.64 -1.72 -7.70
C THR A 46 2.31 -0.32 -7.21
N VAL A 47 2.65 0.67 -8.03
CA VAL A 47 2.24 2.07 -7.85
C VAL A 47 1.10 2.37 -8.83
N ARG A 48 0.05 3.01 -8.32
CA ARG A 48 -1.03 3.58 -9.13
C ARG A 48 -0.81 5.07 -9.28
N VAL A 49 -0.99 5.59 -10.48
CA VAL A 49 -0.99 7.03 -10.74
C VAL A 49 -2.34 7.40 -11.32
N ASP A 50 -3.10 8.20 -10.60
CA ASP A 50 -4.46 8.59 -10.95
C ASP A 50 -4.51 10.08 -11.34
N ALA A 51 -5.18 10.38 -12.44
CA ALA A 51 -5.52 11.73 -12.85
C ALA A 51 -6.95 12.05 -12.40
N ASP A 52 -7.08 12.83 -11.33
CA ASP A 52 -8.36 13.46 -10.98
C ASP A 52 -8.53 14.73 -11.84
N PRO A 53 -9.58 14.82 -12.68
CA PRO A 53 -9.85 16.01 -13.50
C PRO A 53 -10.02 17.31 -12.71
N ALA A 54 -10.33 17.23 -11.42
CA ALA A 54 -10.47 18.39 -10.55
C ALA A 54 -9.16 18.79 -9.84
N ALA A 55 -8.11 17.97 -9.92
CA ALA A 55 -6.84 18.22 -9.25
C ALA A 55 -5.80 18.85 -10.19
N GLU A 56 -4.95 19.73 -9.63
CA GLU A 56 -3.81 20.34 -10.33
C GLU A 56 -2.54 19.45 -10.31
N TYR A 57 -2.68 18.20 -9.89
CA TYR A 57 -1.61 17.20 -9.77
C TYR A 57 -2.14 15.80 -10.11
N LEU A 58 -1.24 14.86 -10.42
CA LEU A 58 -1.58 13.44 -10.49
C LEU A 58 -1.39 12.82 -9.10
N SER A 59 -2.25 11.90 -8.68
CA SER A 59 -2.11 11.21 -7.39
C SER A 59 -1.34 9.91 -7.57
N GLY A 60 -0.16 9.81 -6.97
CA GLY A 60 0.58 8.56 -6.85
C GLY A 60 0.13 7.79 -5.62
N SER A 61 -0.11 6.49 -5.71
CA SER A 61 -0.39 5.67 -4.54
C SER A 61 0.26 4.30 -4.58
N ALA A 62 0.82 3.88 -3.46
CA ALA A 62 1.35 2.53 -3.25
C ALA A 62 0.46 1.81 -2.24
N VAL A 63 0.14 0.56 -2.54
CA VAL A 63 -0.76 -0.26 -1.72
C VAL A 63 -0.02 -1.50 -1.27
N THR A 64 0.04 -1.69 0.05
CA THR A 64 0.53 -2.92 0.67
C THR A 64 -0.65 -3.57 1.37
N ARG A 65 -1.03 -4.78 0.94
CA ARG A 65 -2.14 -5.55 1.53
C ARG A 65 -1.67 -6.93 1.94
N LEU A 66 -2.16 -7.39 3.08
CA LEU A 66 -2.00 -8.74 3.60
C LEU A 66 -2.83 -9.72 2.78
N THR A 67 -4.02 -9.33 2.32
CA THR A 67 -4.87 -10.16 1.43
C THR A 67 -4.19 -10.58 0.13
N ASN A 68 -3.16 -9.84 -0.32
CA ASN A 68 -2.39 -10.19 -1.51
C ASN A 68 -1.28 -11.22 -1.23
N LYS A 69 -1.01 -11.56 0.05
CA LYS A 69 0.00 -12.55 0.42
C LYS A 69 -0.59 -13.96 0.39
N ASP A 70 0.19 -14.91 -0.10
CA ASP A 70 -0.16 -16.32 -0.04
C ASP A 70 -0.38 -16.78 1.41
N GLY A 71 -1.48 -17.48 1.67
CA GLY A 71 -1.81 -17.98 3.00
C GLY A 71 -2.43 -16.93 3.94
N PHE A 72 -2.89 -15.79 3.43
CA PHE A 72 -3.62 -14.79 4.21
C PHE A 72 -4.76 -15.40 5.05
N SER A 73 -4.77 -15.07 6.34
CA SER A 73 -5.84 -15.43 7.28
C SER A 73 -6.18 -14.23 8.15
N PRO A 74 -7.44 -13.76 8.16
CA PRO A 74 -7.84 -12.60 8.95
C PRO A 74 -8.00 -12.91 10.44
N ARG A 75 -7.97 -14.20 10.84
CA ARG A 75 -8.39 -14.67 12.18
C ARG A 75 -7.58 -14.09 13.34
N ASN A 76 -6.32 -13.70 13.09
CA ASN A 76 -5.41 -13.19 14.11
C ASN A 76 -4.96 -11.75 13.84
N LEU A 77 -5.60 -11.06 12.89
CA LEU A 77 -5.21 -9.70 12.57
C LEU A 77 -5.91 -8.70 13.49
N PRO A 78 -5.22 -7.61 13.86
CA PRO A 78 -5.78 -6.58 14.71
C PRO A 78 -6.91 -5.84 14.01
N LYS A 79 -7.73 -5.12 14.79
CA LYS A 79 -8.73 -4.20 14.23
C LYS A 79 -8.04 -3.05 13.52
N ALA A 80 -8.59 -2.60 12.40
CA ALA A 80 -8.08 -1.47 11.63
C ALA A 80 -7.94 -0.19 12.48
N LYS A 81 -8.80 -0.02 13.48
CA LYS A 81 -8.71 1.09 14.44
C LYS A 81 -7.37 1.14 15.18
N ALA A 82 -6.81 0.01 15.60
CA ALA A 82 -5.53 -0.01 16.32
C ALA A 82 -4.39 0.46 15.41
N ALA A 83 -4.39 0.05 14.13
CA ALA A 83 -3.42 0.53 13.14
C ALA A 83 -3.50 2.04 12.91
N ARG A 84 -4.71 2.62 12.93
CA ARG A 84 -4.89 4.08 12.84
C ARG A 84 -4.28 4.80 14.04
N GLU A 85 -4.45 4.24 15.24
CA GLU A 85 -3.88 4.82 16.47
C GLU A 85 -2.35 4.85 16.40
N VAL A 86 -1.72 3.76 15.96
CA VAL A 86 -0.25 3.70 15.73
C VAL A 86 0.21 4.77 14.75
N ILE A 87 -0.44 4.90 13.58
CA ILE A 87 -0.06 5.89 12.56
C ILE A 87 -0.21 7.33 13.08
N ILE A 88 -1.23 7.59 13.90
CA ILE A 88 -1.45 8.92 14.47
C ILE A 88 -0.37 9.25 15.51
N GLU A 89 0.03 8.28 16.33
CA GLU A 89 0.97 8.52 17.44
C GLU A 89 2.41 8.67 16.96
N ASP A 90 2.76 8.08 15.82
CA ASP A 90 4.07 8.22 15.19
C ASP A 90 4.27 9.63 14.60
N ARG A 91 5.35 10.30 15.00
CA ARG A 91 5.68 11.66 14.53
C ARG A 91 6.42 11.66 13.19
N ASP A 92 7.21 10.63 12.90
CA ASP A 92 8.07 10.56 11.72
C ASP A 92 7.25 10.27 10.45
N LEU A 93 6.05 9.70 10.62
CA LEU A 93 5.06 9.52 9.57
C LEU A 93 4.31 10.82 9.20
N ARG A 94 4.37 11.88 10.03
CA ARG A 94 3.62 13.13 9.80
C ARG A 94 4.31 14.14 8.88
N ASP A 95 5.63 14.03 8.72
CA ASP A 95 6.43 14.95 7.88
C ASP A 95 6.44 14.54 6.39
N PHE A 96 5.53 13.65 5.98
CA PHE A 96 5.36 13.20 4.61
C PHE A 96 4.41 14.13 3.83
N ASP A 97 4.83 14.58 2.65
CA ASP A 97 3.97 15.31 1.71
C ASP A 97 3.01 14.34 1.00
N GLY A 98 1.99 13.91 1.75
CA GLY A 98 0.98 12.97 1.30
C GLY A 98 0.12 12.42 2.45
N ASP A 99 -0.69 11.43 2.12
CA ASP A 99 -1.65 10.81 3.04
C ASP A 99 -1.38 9.32 3.22
N ILE A 100 -1.62 8.83 4.43
CA ILE A 100 -1.53 7.43 4.79
C ILE A 100 -2.92 6.96 5.21
N HIS A 101 -3.44 5.93 4.52
CA HIS A 101 -4.73 5.33 4.81
C HIS A 101 -4.56 3.88 5.26
N VAL A 102 -5.22 3.54 6.37
CA VAL A 102 -5.42 2.14 6.75
C VAL A 102 -6.44 1.50 5.83
N LEU A 103 -6.08 0.32 5.31
CA LEU A 103 -6.94 -0.53 4.51
C LEU A 103 -7.57 -1.59 5.39
N GLU A 104 -8.82 -1.90 5.09
CA GLU A 104 -9.65 -2.79 5.90
C GLU A 104 -10.05 -4.01 5.10
N TYR A 105 -10.06 -5.15 5.81
CA TYR A 105 -10.69 -6.37 5.36
C TYR A 105 -12.04 -6.48 6.07
N GLN A 106 -13.11 -6.63 5.28
CA GLN A 106 -14.44 -6.94 5.76
C GLN A 106 -14.78 -8.37 5.35
N ASP A 107 -14.91 -9.26 6.34
CA ASP A 107 -15.49 -10.58 6.09
C ASP A 107 -17.01 -10.40 5.95
N GLY A 108 -17.62 -10.92 4.90
CA GLY A 108 -19.00 -10.60 4.50
C GLY A 108 -20.10 -10.89 5.53
N ASN A 109 -19.76 -11.49 6.67
CA ASN A 109 -20.65 -11.82 7.78
C ASN A 109 -20.31 -11.11 9.11
N ASP A 110 -19.18 -10.40 9.21
CA ASP A 110 -18.76 -9.71 10.42
C ASP A 110 -18.53 -8.22 10.13
N SER A 111 -19.17 -7.35 10.90
CA SER A 111 -19.00 -5.89 10.79
C SER A 111 -17.66 -5.40 11.35
N THR A 112 -16.80 -6.29 11.82
CA THR A 112 -15.50 -5.93 12.38
C THR A 112 -14.53 -5.56 11.26
N GLU A 113 -14.10 -4.29 11.24
CA GLU A 113 -13.05 -3.78 10.36
C GLU A 113 -11.68 -4.32 10.82
N ILE A 114 -11.17 -5.33 10.11
CA ILE A 114 -9.87 -5.94 10.36
C ILE A 114 -8.81 -5.21 9.54
N PHE A 115 -7.62 -5.00 10.09
CA PHE A 115 -6.49 -4.46 9.35
C PHE A 115 -6.11 -5.36 8.17
N ASP A 116 -6.11 -4.81 6.95
CA ASP A 116 -5.63 -5.47 5.73
C ASP A 116 -4.28 -4.90 5.29
N GLY A 117 -3.99 -3.66 5.60
CA GLY A 117 -2.73 -3.04 5.21
C GLY A 117 -2.81 -1.53 5.11
N ILE A 118 -1.95 -0.96 4.28
CA ILE A 118 -1.78 0.48 4.17
C ILE A 118 -1.77 0.90 2.70
N ARG A 119 -2.37 2.05 2.44
CA ARG A 119 -2.23 2.81 1.20
C ARG A 119 -1.56 4.14 1.53
N VAL A 120 -0.45 4.41 0.88
CA VAL A 120 0.17 5.74 0.90
C VAL A 120 -0.16 6.45 -0.40
N VAL A 121 -0.48 7.73 -0.32
CA VAL A 121 -0.84 8.59 -1.45
C VAL A 121 0.03 9.85 -1.40
N CYS A 122 0.56 10.29 -2.53
CA CYS A 122 1.26 11.58 -2.63
C CYS A 122 0.90 12.30 -3.93
N PRO A 123 1.00 13.65 -3.97
CA PRO A 123 0.89 14.40 -5.19
C PRO A 123 2.11 14.17 -6.10
N ILE A 124 1.87 14.13 -7.41
CA ILE A 124 2.87 14.07 -8.47
C ILE A 124 2.64 15.26 -9.40
N TYR A 125 3.54 16.24 -9.33
CA TYR A 125 3.45 17.49 -10.08
C TYR A 125 4.01 17.37 -11.51
N ALA A 126 3.50 16.41 -12.29
CA ALA A 126 3.97 16.14 -13.65
C ALA A 126 3.65 17.26 -14.68
N TYR A 127 2.77 18.19 -14.32
CA TYR A 127 2.50 19.41 -15.09
C TYR A 127 3.71 20.34 -15.14
N ASN A 128 4.58 20.28 -14.13
CA ASN A 128 5.75 21.15 -14.05
C ASN A 128 6.68 20.90 -15.24
N PRO A 129 7.20 21.96 -15.90
CA PRO A 129 8.13 21.81 -17.01
C PRO A 129 9.42 21.06 -16.64
N GLY A 130 9.81 21.13 -15.37
CA GLY A 130 10.99 20.46 -14.83
C GLY A 130 10.79 18.98 -14.45
N PHE A 131 9.56 18.45 -14.51
CA PHE A 131 9.33 17.06 -14.14
C PHE A 131 9.98 16.10 -15.14
N GLY A 132 10.98 15.34 -14.67
CA GLY A 132 11.68 14.33 -15.46
C GLY A 132 11.96 13.04 -14.69
N LEU A 133 12.98 12.30 -15.14
CA LEU A 133 13.37 11.01 -14.54
C LEU A 133 13.79 11.15 -13.07
N GLN A 134 14.44 12.26 -12.71
CA GLN A 134 14.93 12.48 -11.35
C GLN A 134 13.77 12.68 -10.38
N GLU A 135 12.85 13.59 -10.70
CA GLU A 135 11.66 13.87 -9.90
C GLU A 135 10.78 12.62 -9.79
N TYR A 136 10.59 11.89 -10.89
CA TYR A 136 9.89 10.61 -10.87
C TYR A 136 10.53 9.61 -9.89
N ARG A 137 11.86 9.42 -9.94
CA ARG A 137 12.57 8.52 -9.03
C ARG A 137 12.40 8.92 -7.59
N GLU A 138 12.52 10.22 -7.29
CA GLU A 138 12.37 10.74 -5.93
C GLU A 138 10.98 10.44 -5.39
N VAL A 139 9.95 10.81 -6.14
CA VAL A 139 8.54 10.61 -5.76
C VAL A 139 8.23 9.12 -5.57
N ILE A 140 8.58 8.26 -6.53
CA ILE A 140 8.26 6.83 -6.47
C ILE A 140 9.04 6.11 -5.36
N ASN A 141 10.33 6.42 -5.19
CA ASN A 141 11.10 5.83 -4.10
C ASN A 141 10.57 6.28 -2.74
N ASN A 142 10.21 7.56 -2.58
CA ASN A 142 9.61 8.06 -1.35
C ASN A 142 8.28 7.35 -1.07
N LEU A 143 7.42 7.24 -2.08
CA LEU A 143 6.12 6.57 -1.95
C LEU A 143 6.26 5.10 -1.55
N VAL A 144 7.14 4.35 -2.21
CA VAL A 144 7.39 2.92 -1.89
C VAL A 144 8.05 2.76 -0.53
N PHE A 145 9.04 3.62 -0.20
CA PHE A 145 9.72 3.60 1.08
C PHE A 145 8.73 3.87 2.21
N ARG A 146 7.93 4.93 2.12
CA ARG A 146 6.92 5.27 3.13
C ARG A 146 5.85 4.21 3.26
N GLY A 147 5.39 3.64 2.15
CA GLY A 147 4.41 2.54 2.18
C GLY A 147 4.93 1.31 2.91
N ARG A 148 6.21 0.99 2.75
CA ARG A 148 6.84 -0.11 3.46
C ARG A 148 7.12 0.22 4.93
N GLU A 149 7.75 1.36 5.19
CA GLU A 149 8.09 1.82 6.54
C GLU A 149 6.84 1.90 7.44
N THR A 150 5.77 2.52 6.96
CA THR A 150 4.49 2.59 7.70
C THR A 150 3.95 1.19 7.98
N PHE A 151 4.03 0.29 7.00
CA PHE A 151 3.52 -1.06 7.15
C PHE A 151 4.32 -1.88 8.16
N ASP A 152 5.65 -1.77 8.12
CA ASP A 152 6.55 -2.44 9.04
C ASP A 152 6.34 -1.90 10.48
N ILE A 153 6.20 -0.57 10.67
CA ILE A 153 5.88 0.03 11.98
C ILE A 153 4.56 -0.50 12.54
N VAL A 154 3.50 -0.51 11.73
CA VAL A 154 2.19 -1.01 12.17
C VAL A 154 2.22 -2.51 12.46
N ALA A 155 2.96 -3.28 11.65
CA ALA A 155 3.11 -4.71 11.89
C ALA A 155 3.87 -5.00 13.19
N ASP A 156 4.96 -4.28 13.44
CA ASP A 156 5.78 -4.44 14.64
C ASP A 156 5.00 -4.02 15.91
N GLU A 157 4.35 -2.86 15.90
CA GLU A 157 3.59 -2.35 17.05
C GLU A 157 2.35 -3.21 17.39
N LEU A 158 1.77 -3.88 16.39
CA LEU A 158 0.60 -4.74 16.57
C LEU A 158 0.92 -6.24 16.58
N ASP A 159 2.20 -6.61 16.62
CA ASP A 159 2.69 -8.00 16.67
C ASP A 159 2.09 -8.87 15.53
N ILE A 160 2.01 -8.31 14.32
CA ILE A 160 1.52 -9.00 13.14
C ILE A 160 2.64 -9.87 12.59
N ASP A 161 2.50 -11.19 12.70
CA ASP A 161 3.44 -12.12 12.10
C ASP A 161 3.41 -12.05 10.56
N LEU A 162 4.47 -11.48 9.99
CA LEU A 162 4.67 -11.36 8.55
C LEU A 162 5.40 -12.58 7.95
N THR A 163 5.96 -13.43 8.80
CA THR A 163 6.76 -14.61 8.47
C THR A 163 5.94 -15.83 8.87
N GLY A 164 5.06 -16.34 8.00
CA GLY A 164 4.13 -17.44 8.34
C GLY A 164 4.75 -18.77 8.80
N GLU A 165 5.48 -18.77 9.90
CA GLU A 165 5.84 -19.91 10.71
C GLU A 165 4.68 -20.13 11.67
N LYS A 166 3.92 -21.19 11.39
CA LYS A 166 2.80 -21.64 12.22
C LYS A 166 3.17 -21.51 13.70
N PRO A 167 2.26 -21.00 14.57
CA PRO A 167 2.45 -21.09 16.00
C PRO A 167 2.71 -22.55 16.34
N ILE A 168 3.86 -22.82 16.93
CA ILE A 168 4.12 -24.13 17.55
C ILE A 168 3.08 -24.22 18.66
N GLU A 169 2.03 -25.01 18.45
CA GLU A 169 1.11 -25.37 19.52
C GLU A 169 1.95 -25.96 20.65
N PRO A 170 1.81 -25.49 21.90
CA PRO A 170 2.56 -26.08 23.00
C PRO A 170 2.13 -27.55 23.11
N GLU A 171 3.08 -28.46 22.93
CA GLU A 171 2.88 -29.87 23.22
C GLU A 171 2.37 -29.98 24.66
N SER A 172 1.09 -30.34 24.79
CA SER A 172 0.52 -30.77 26.05
C SER A 172 1.29 -32.02 26.49
N ASP A 173 2.14 -31.82 27.49
CA ASP A 173 2.91 -32.84 28.19
C ASP A 173 1.96 -33.77 28.95
N GLU A 174 1.34 -34.72 28.25
CA GLU A 174 0.67 -35.89 28.84
C GLU A 174 1.64 -37.08 28.87
N GLY A 175 2.82 -36.87 29.45
CA GLY A 175 3.73 -37.94 29.88
C GLY A 175 3.32 -38.55 31.24
N SER A 176 2.08 -39.05 31.38
CA SER A 176 1.67 -39.80 32.57
C SER A 176 1.12 -41.17 32.19
N SER A 177 1.98 -42.18 32.21
CA SER A 177 1.59 -43.53 32.63
C SER A 177 2.76 -44.30 33.21
N ARG A 178 2.72 -44.39 34.53
CA ARG A 178 3.48 -45.29 35.41
C ARG A 178 3.35 -46.74 34.93
N THR A 179 4.46 -47.48 34.93
CA THR A 179 4.41 -48.94 35.06
C THR A 179 5.26 -49.33 36.26
N PHE A 180 4.58 -49.82 37.30
CA PHE A 180 5.21 -50.42 38.48
C PHE A 180 5.70 -51.83 38.12
N TYR A 181 6.89 -52.19 38.58
CA TYR A 181 7.30 -53.59 38.79
C TYR A 181 6.99 -54.01 40.22
#